data_AF-A0A6V8PXN0-F1
#
_entry.id   AF-A0A6V8PXN0-F1
#
_cell.length_a   1.000
_cell.length_b   1.000
_cell.length_c   1.000
_cell.angle_alpha   90.00
_cell.angle_beta   90.00
_cell.angle_gamma   90.00
#
_symmetry.space_group_name_H-M   'P 1'
#
loop_
_entity.id
_entity.type
_entity.pdbx_description
1 polymer ?
#
loop_
_entity_poly.entity_id
_entity_poly.type
_entity_poly.pdbx_seq_one_letter_code
_entity_poly.pdbx_strand_id
1 'polypeptide(L)'
;MACPRDVIKLEDQDAKVFLACNSPEIAKVKAKICTNGCTVCRRCVKACPLEAIKIENNLPIIDHDICDGCGACVEVCPRRVILSKKGVTLKVG
;
A
#
# COMPACT_ATOMS: atom_id res chain seq x y z
N MET A 1 -0.06 -16.12 -5.93
CA MET A 1 0.99 -16.21 -4.91
C MET A 1 0.45 -15.53 -3.65
N ALA A 2 -0.13 -16.32 -2.75
CA ALA A 2 -0.83 -15.84 -1.56
C ALA A 2 0.14 -15.51 -0.43
N CYS A 3 -0.17 -14.49 0.37
CA CYS A 3 0.62 -14.05 1.52
C CYS A 3 0.71 -15.20 2.56
N PRO A 4 1.91 -15.69 2.92
CA PRO A 4 2.08 -16.86 3.79
C PRO A 4 1.82 -16.59 5.29
N ARG A 5 1.11 -15.50 5.62
CA ARG A 5 0.89 -15.06 7.01
C ARG A 5 -0.54 -14.70 7.38
N ASP A 6 -1.53 -15.06 6.57
CA ASP A 6 -2.94 -14.94 6.96
C ASP A 6 -3.31 -13.53 7.50
N VAL A 7 -2.79 -12.47 6.87
CA VAL A 7 -2.97 -11.07 7.31
C VAL A 7 -4.08 -10.33 6.55
N ILE A 8 -4.96 -11.07 5.87
CA ILE A 8 -6.07 -10.46 5.10
C ILE A 8 -7.11 -9.97 6.12
N LYS A 9 -6.95 -8.73 6.59
CA LYS A 9 -8.07 -7.96 7.10
C LYS A 9 -8.93 -7.61 5.89
N LEU A 10 -10.17 -8.08 5.90
CA LEU A 10 -11.22 -7.65 4.96
C LEU A 10 -11.39 -6.14 5.16
N GLU A 11 -10.67 -5.34 4.37
CA GLU A 11 -10.98 -3.92 4.21
C GLU A 11 -12.25 -3.79 3.37
N ASP A 12 -12.95 -2.70 3.64
CA ASP A 12 -14.26 -2.33 3.10
C ASP A 12 -14.37 -2.60 1.58
N GLN A 13 -15.52 -3.09 1.13
CA GLN A 13 -15.71 -3.46 -0.27
C GLN A 13 -15.50 -2.29 -1.24
N ASP A 14 -15.60 -1.04 -0.75
CA ASP A 14 -15.42 0.21 -1.49
C ASP A 14 -13.98 0.74 -1.50
N ALA A 15 -13.03 0.04 -0.85
CA ALA A 15 -11.62 0.44 -0.86
C ALA A 15 -11.05 0.44 -2.29
N LYS A 16 -10.93 1.64 -2.87
CA LYS A 16 -10.42 1.86 -4.24
C LYS A 16 -8.92 1.61 -4.34
N VAL A 17 -8.20 1.79 -3.24
CA VAL A 17 -6.76 1.60 -3.12
C VAL A 17 -6.46 0.88 -1.81
N PHE A 18 -5.67 -0.18 -1.84
CA PHE A 18 -5.35 -1.00 -0.67
C PHE A 18 -3.86 -1.31 -0.59
N LEU A 19 -3.39 -1.64 0.62
CA LEU A 19 -2.00 -2.03 0.85
C LEU A 19 -1.87 -3.55 0.69
N ALA A 20 -1.08 -3.99 -0.28
CA ALA A 20 -0.80 -5.41 -0.55
C ALA A 20 0.02 -6.09 0.56
N CYS A 21 0.73 -5.33 1.40
CA CYS A 21 1.58 -5.85 2.46
C CYS A 21 1.34 -5.10 3.77
N ASN A 22 0.66 -5.76 4.71
CA ASN A 22 0.35 -5.21 6.04
C ASN A 22 1.30 -5.74 7.15
N SER A 23 2.51 -6.22 6.80
CA SER A 23 3.44 -6.70 7.84
C SER A 23 3.99 -5.51 8.66
N PRO A 24 3.79 -5.43 9.99
CA PRO A 24 4.27 -4.32 10.81
C PRO A 24 5.78 -4.40 11.09
N GLU A 25 6.49 -5.37 10.51
CA GLU A 25 7.92 -5.56 10.73
C GLU A 25 8.73 -4.31 10.36
N ILE A 26 9.68 -3.96 11.24
CA ILE A 26 10.64 -2.87 11.02
C ILE A 26 11.38 -3.04 9.68
N ALA A 27 11.63 -1.92 9.00
CA ALA A 27 12.11 -1.89 7.62
C ALA A 27 13.36 -2.75 7.36
N LYS A 28 14.29 -2.88 8.33
CA LYS A 28 15.48 -3.75 8.23
C LYS A 28 15.14 -5.24 8.18
N VAL A 29 14.19 -5.69 8.99
CA VAL A 29 13.74 -7.09 9.03
C VAL A 29 12.92 -7.38 7.79
N LYS A 30 12.00 -6.47 7.44
CA LYS A 30 11.20 -6.56 6.23
C LYS A 30 12.04 -6.62 4.96
N ALA A 31 13.13 -5.85 4.86
CA ALA A 31 14.04 -5.91 3.70
C ALA A 31 14.79 -7.25 3.57
N LYS A 32 15.01 -7.99 4.67
CA LYS A 32 15.60 -9.33 4.65
C LYS A 32 14.59 -10.43 4.31
N ILE A 33 13.32 -10.23 4.66
CA ILE A 33 12.26 -11.24 4.52
C ILE A 33 11.44 -11.04 3.24
N CYS A 34 11.30 -9.79 2.77
CA CYS A 34 10.49 -9.43 1.63
C CYS A 34 11.10 -8.25 0.86
N THR A 35 11.62 -8.52 -0.33
CA THR A 35 12.04 -7.48 -1.30
C THR A 35 10.88 -6.64 -1.81
N ASN A 36 9.63 -7.08 -1.61
CA ASN A 36 8.43 -6.38 -2.06
C ASN A 36 7.61 -5.78 -0.90
N GLY A 37 8.21 -5.54 0.27
CA GLY A 37 7.54 -4.92 1.41
C GLY A 37 7.65 -3.39 1.43
N CYS A 38 6.73 -2.72 2.14
CA CYS A 38 6.80 -1.26 2.34
C CYS A 38 8.06 -0.87 3.13
N THR A 39 8.86 0.03 2.57
CA THR A 39 10.08 0.55 3.21
C THR A 39 9.87 1.83 4.02
N VAL A 40 8.62 2.28 4.17
CA VAL A 40 8.27 3.52 4.90
C VAL A 40 8.95 4.76 4.33
N CYS A 41 9.16 4.81 3.01
CA CYS A 41 9.81 5.93 2.32
C CYS A 41 8.96 7.22 2.26
N ARG A 42 7.69 7.17 2.69
CA ARG A 42 6.73 8.29 2.74
C ARG A 42 6.41 8.98 1.40
N ARG A 43 6.81 8.42 0.25
CA ARG A 43 6.47 8.97 -1.07
C ARG A 43 4.97 9.01 -1.32
N CYS A 44 4.24 7.97 -0.92
CA CYS A 44 2.79 7.91 -1.01
C CYS A 44 2.10 9.04 -0.22
N VAL A 45 2.59 9.36 0.98
CA VAL A 45 2.09 10.47 1.81
C VAL A 45 2.26 11.79 1.07
N LYS A 46 3.45 12.06 0.55
CA LYS A 46 3.74 13.31 -0.18
C LYS A 46 2.99 13.45 -1.51
N ALA A 47 2.65 12.35 -2.15
CA ALA A 47 1.96 12.35 -3.43
C ALA A 47 0.43 12.39 -3.29
N CYS A 48 -0.12 12.19 -2.09
CA CYS A 48 -1.55 12.21 -1.88
C CYS A 48 -2.04 13.67 -1.79
N PRO A 49 -2.83 14.16 -2.77
CA PRO A 49 -3.30 15.55 -2.76
C PRO A 49 -4.32 15.84 -1.65
N LEU A 50 -5.00 14.80 -1.17
CA LEU A 50 -6.00 14.87 -0.11
C LEU A 50 -5.42 14.54 1.28
N GLU A 51 -4.12 14.30 1.37
CA GLU A 51 -3.45 13.91 2.62
C GLU A 51 -4.08 12.69 3.32
N ALA A 52 -4.77 11.83 2.57
CA ALA A 52 -5.48 10.65 3.04
C ALA A 52 -4.55 9.51 3.51
N ILE A 53 -3.22 9.66 3.43
CA ILE A 53 -2.26 8.61 3.76
C ILE A 53 -1.39 9.04 4.92
N LYS A 54 -1.40 8.28 6.01
CA LYS A 54 -0.56 8.48 7.20
C LYS A 54 0.36 7.29 7.41
N ILE A 55 1.42 7.47 8.20
CA ILE A 55 2.29 6.34 8.59
C ILE A 55 2.03 6.03 10.05
N GLU A 56 1.56 4.81 10.32
CA GLU A 56 1.41 4.27 11.67
C GLU A 56 2.08 2.90 11.75
N ASN A 57 2.77 2.61 12.86
CA ASN A 57 3.42 1.31 13.07
C ASN A 57 4.33 0.86 11.91
N ASN A 58 5.08 1.79 11.30
CA ASN A 58 5.93 1.54 10.13
C ASN A 58 5.17 1.03 8.89
N LEU A 59 3.89 1.38 8.77
CA LEU A 59 3.04 1.06 7.64
C LEU A 59 2.22 2.27 7.19
N PRO A 60 1.97 2.41 5.89
CA PRO A 60 1.05 3.40 5.38
C PRO A 60 -0.39 2.96 5.68
N ILE A 61 -1.13 3.80 6.39
CA ILE A 61 -2.56 3.69 6.65
C ILE A 61 -3.26 4.66 5.71
N ILE A 62 -4.26 4.17 4.99
CA ILE A 62 -5.05 4.95 4.05
C ILE A 62 -6.40 5.20 4.71
N ASP A 63 -6.78 6.47 4.79
CA ASP A 63 -8.10 6.90 5.23
C ASP A 63 -9.05 6.84 4.05
N HIS A 64 -9.92 5.82 4.03
CA HIS A 64 -10.83 5.57 2.92
C HIS A 64 -12.00 6.55 2.86
N ASP A 65 -12.28 7.28 3.94
CA ASP A 65 -13.30 8.34 3.96
C ASP A 65 -12.85 9.56 3.14
N ILE A 66 -11.54 9.84 3.19
CA ILE A 66 -10.89 10.96 2.49
C ILE A 66 -10.40 10.53 1.10
N CYS A 67 -9.99 9.28 0.93
CA CYS A 67 -9.41 8.79 -0.32
C CYS A 67 -10.43 8.73 -1.47
N ASP A 68 -10.26 9.58 -2.48
CA ASP A 68 -11.09 9.53 -3.69
C ASP A 68 -10.73 8.35 -4.62
N GLY A 69 -9.53 7.78 -4.44
CA GLY A 69 -8.98 6.72 -5.27
C GLY A 69 -8.21 7.21 -6.51
N CYS A 70 -7.64 8.42 -6.48
CA CYS A 70 -6.89 9.01 -7.60
C CYS A 70 -5.70 8.19 -8.11
N GLY A 71 -5.14 7.28 -7.30
CA GLY A 71 -4.05 6.38 -7.71
C GLY A 71 -2.64 6.99 -7.69
N ALA A 72 -2.48 8.27 -7.31
CA ALA A 72 -1.17 8.92 -7.23
C ALA A 72 -0.17 8.16 -6.34
N CYS A 73 -0.67 7.59 -5.22
CA CYS A 73 0.14 6.79 -4.30
C CYS A 73 0.63 5.46 -4.89
N VAL A 74 -0.12 4.88 -5.85
CA VAL A 74 0.26 3.64 -6.56
C VAL A 74 1.43 3.93 -7.51
N GLU A 75 1.35 5.04 -8.26
CA GLU A 75 2.35 5.43 -9.25
C GLU A 75 3.71 5.76 -8.63
N VAL A 76 3.71 6.51 -7.51
CA VAL A 76 4.97 6.91 -6.86
C VAL A 76 5.61 5.82 -6.00
N CYS A 77 4.93 4.69 -5.80
CA CYS A 77 5.40 3.63 -4.91
C CYS A 77 6.43 2.73 -5.62
N PRO A 78 7.75 2.87 -5.33
CA PRO A 78 8.78 2.10 -6.05
C PRO A 78 8.70 0.60 -5.75
N ARG A 79 8.08 0.22 -4.63
CA ARG A 79 7.89 -1.18 -4.22
C ARG A 79 6.57 -1.77 -4.69
N ARG A 80 5.69 -0.98 -5.33
CA ARG A 80 4.35 -1.39 -5.80
C ARG A 80 3.53 -2.13 -4.74
N VAL A 81 3.65 -1.70 -3.48
CA VAL A 81 2.91 -2.29 -2.36
C VAL A 81 1.52 -1.72 -2.18
N ILE A 82 1.25 -0.55 -2.77
CA ILE A 82 -0.08 0.06 -2.78
C ILE A 82 -0.69 -0.30 -4.13
N LEU A 83 -1.87 -0.90 -4.12
CA LEU A 83 -2.58 -1.38 -5.32
C LEU A 83 -3.95 -0.73 -5.41
N SER A 84 -4.46 -0.49 -6.61
CA SER A 84 -5.83 -0.03 -6.83
C SER A 84 -6.74 -1.18 -7.30
N LYS A 85 -8.01 -1.14 -6.88
CA LYS A 85 -9.05 -2.12 -7.24
C LYS A 85 -9.76 -1.76 -8.56
N LYS A 86 -9.61 -0.53 -9.06
CA LYS A 86 -10.06 -0.15 -10.41
C LYS A 86 -9.19 -0.84 -11.45
N GLY A 87 -9.81 -1.63 -12.33
CA GLY A 87 -9.16 -2.54 -13.28
C GLY A 87 -8.08 -1.91 -14.15
N VAL A 88 -6.84 -1.88 -13.63
CA VAL A 88 -5.65 -1.64 -14.42
C VAL A 88 -5.15 -3.01 -14.87
N THR A 89 -5.29 -3.26 -16.17
CA THR A 89 -4.55 -4.27 -16.91
C THR A 89 -3.07 -4.17 -16.52
N LEU A 90 -2.60 -5.15 -15.73
CA LEU A 90 -1.19 -5.42 -15.58
C LEU A 90 -0.65 -5.70 -16.98
N LYS A 91 -0.08 -4.69 -17.64
CA LYS A 91 0.83 -4.91 -18.76
C LYS A 91 2.08 -5.56 -18.17
N VAL A 92 2.01 -6.88 -18.06
CA VAL A 92 3.17 -7.76 -17.96
C VAL A 92 3.84 -7.64 -19.33
N GLY A 93 4.84 -6.77 -19.42
CA GLY A 93 5.81 -6.82 -20.49
C GLY A 93 6.76 -7.97 -20.27
#